data_AF-A0AAV0QU67-F1
#
_entry.id   AF-A0AAV0QU67-F1
#
_cell.length_a   1.000
_cell.length_b   1.000
_cell.length_c   1.000
_cell.angle_alpha   90.00
_cell.angle_beta   90.00
_cell.angle_gamma   90.00
#
_symmetry.space_group_name_H-M   'P 1'
#
loop_
_entity.id
_entity.type
_entity.pdbx_description
1 polymer ?
#
loop_
_entity_poly.entity_id
_entity_poly.type
_entity_poly.pdbx_seq_one_letter_code
_entity_poly.pdbx_strand_id
1 'polypeptide(L)'
;MGDAAAQTHNVKILHLVRHAQGVHNVAGAQDHSALMSPRYFDANLSPLGSQQVRDLSSYVVSSGILAKIQLVVTSPLSRTIETAVKVFDRKLTSESVQNSGDDAAEMSDVNYPPILAYELCRERLVSTITESPIGVYELLPKLVFS
;
A
#
# COMPACT_ATOMS: atom_id res chain seq x y z
N MET A 1 15.70 -21.92 44.38
CA MET A 1 15.85 -21.94 42.92
C MET A 1 14.96 -20.84 42.37
N GLY A 2 15.52 -19.75 41.86
CA GLY A 2 14.74 -18.66 41.27
C GLY A 2 14.50 -18.93 39.79
N ASP A 3 13.24 -18.95 39.39
CA ASP A 3 12.85 -19.02 37.97
C ASP A 3 13.29 -17.72 37.27
N ALA A 4 14.27 -17.85 36.39
CA ALA A 4 14.65 -16.78 35.47
C ALA A 4 13.53 -16.65 34.42
N ALA A 5 12.64 -15.69 34.63
CA ALA A 5 11.64 -15.31 33.64
C ALA A 5 12.37 -14.94 32.33
N ALA A 6 12.14 -15.73 31.27
CA ALA A 6 12.73 -15.49 29.97
C ALA A 6 12.32 -14.10 29.47
N GLN A 7 13.30 -13.22 29.27
CA GLN A 7 13.07 -11.88 28.77
C GLN A 7 12.65 -11.95 27.30
N THR A 8 11.36 -11.75 27.02
CA THR A 8 10.83 -11.70 25.67
C THR A 8 11.06 -10.31 25.09
N HIS A 9 11.83 -10.22 24.00
CA HIS A 9 12.00 -8.96 23.28
C HIS A 9 10.74 -8.64 22.48
N ASN A 10 10.19 -7.43 22.64
CA ASN A 10 9.07 -6.94 21.85
C ASN A 10 9.54 -6.56 20.45
N VAL A 11 9.49 -7.50 19.50
CA VAL A 11 9.84 -7.26 18.10
C VAL A 11 8.60 -6.83 17.31
N LYS A 12 8.74 -5.80 16.48
CA LYS A 12 7.74 -5.40 15.48
C LYS A 12 8.21 -5.80 14.10
N ILE A 13 7.31 -6.35 13.29
CA ILE A 13 7.57 -6.70 11.89
C ILE A 13 6.89 -5.67 11.01
N LEU A 14 7.66 -5.07 10.10
CA LEU A 14 7.17 -4.11 9.11
C LEU A 14 7.25 -4.73 7.71
N HIS A 15 6.11 -4.88 7.06
CA HIS A 15 6.03 -5.30 5.65
C HIS A 15 5.91 -4.06 4.76
N LEU A 16 6.81 -3.93 3.79
CA LEU A 16 6.78 -2.84 2.82
C LEU A 16 6.25 -3.35 1.47
N VAL A 17 5.15 -2.76 1.01
CA VAL A 17 4.48 -3.14 -0.24
C VAL A 17 4.35 -1.91 -1.12
N ARG A 18 4.88 -1.98 -2.34
CA ARG A 18 4.67 -0.96 -3.37
C ARG A 18 3.27 -1.14 -3.96
N HIS A 19 2.62 -0.05 -4.36
CA HIS A 19 1.38 -0.16 -5.14
C HIS A 19 1.60 -0.97 -6.43
N ALA A 20 0.56 -1.71 -6.82
CA ALA A 20 0.53 -2.39 -8.11
C ALA A 20 0.60 -1.38 -9.27
N GLN A 21 0.79 -1.86 -10.49
CA GLN A 21 0.93 -0.98 -11.66
C GLN A 21 -0.28 -0.05 -11.79
N GLY A 22 -0.04 1.26 -11.76
CA GLY A 22 -1.05 2.28 -12.04
C GLY A 22 -1.10 2.63 -13.51
N VAL A 23 -2.21 3.22 -13.95
CA VAL A 23 -2.34 3.76 -15.33
C VAL A 23 -1.24 4.80 -15.61
N HIS A 24 -0.78 5.54 -14.59
CA HIS A 24 0.34 6.47 -14.72
C HIS A 24 1.66 5.78 -15.10
N ASN A 25 1.89 4.53 -14.65
CA ASN A 25 3.11 3.80 -15.01
C ASN A 25 3.08 3.43 -16.50
N VAL A 26 1.91 3.04 -17.00
CA VAL A 26 1.70 2.70 -18.42
C VAL A 26 1.92 3.94 -19.29
N ALA A 27 1.32 5.07 -18.90
CA ALA A 27 1.50 6.33 -19.61
C ALA A 27 2.97 6.80 -19.58
N GLY A 28 3.62 6.75 -18.40
CA GLY A 28 5.02 7.14 -18.23
C GLY A 28 6.02 6.27 -19.01
N ALA A 29 5.69 5.00 -19.27
CA ALA A 29 6.51 4.11 -20.09
C ALA A 29 6.43 4.45 -21.59
N GLN A 30 5.31 5.04 -22.04
CA GLN A 30 5.12 5.49 -23.42
C GLN A 30 5.70 6.89 -23.62
N ASP A 31 5.42 7.78 -22.67
CA ASP A 31 5.91 9.15 -22.64
C ASP A 31 6.25 9.54 -21.21
N HIS A 32 7.55 9.74 -20.94
CA HIS A 32 8.03 10.11 -19.62
C HIS A 32 7.43 11.44 -19.12
N SER A 33 7.04 12.36 -20.03
CA SER A 33 6.41 13.63 -19.66
C SER A 33 5.05 13.43 -18.97
N ALA A 34 4.38 12.32 -19.25
CA ALA A 34 3.10 11.95 -18.65
C ALA A 34 3.17 11.77 -17.12
N LEU A 35 4.35 11.48 -16.56
CA LEU A 35 4.54 11.37 -15.11
C LEU A 35 4.33 12.70 -14.37
N MET A 36 4.44 13.83 -15.08
CA MET A 36 4.18 15.17 -14.53
C MET A 36 2.77 15.66 -14.87
N SER A 37 1.98 14.89 -15.62
CA SER A 37 0.63 15.28 -16.00
C SER A 37 -0.30 15.23 -14.79
N PRO A 38 -1.06 16.32 -14.50
CA PRO A 38 -2.08 16.31 -13.45
C PRO A 38 -3.12 15.18 -13.64
N ARG A 39 -3.36 14.77 -14.90
CA ARG A 39 -4.27 13.65 -15.24
C ARG A 39 -3.88 12.34 -14.56
N TYR A 40 -2.59 12.11 -14.34
CA TYR A 40 -2.07 10.86 -13.80
C TYR A 40 -1.62 10.96 -12.34
N PHE A 41 -1.82 12.13 -11.71
CA PHE A 41 -1.43 12.36 -10.31
C PHE A 41 -2.04 11.31 -9.38
N ASP A 42 -3.35 11.14 -9.47
CA ASP A 42 -4.12 10.16 -8.69
C ASP A 42 -4.70 9.04 -9.56
N ALA A 43 -3.88 8.51 -10.47
CA ALA A 43 -4.29 7.42 -11.33
C ALA A 43 -4.59 6.14 -10.55
N ASN A 44 -5.68 5.47 -10.95
CA ASN A 44 -6.08 4.14 -10.51
C ASN A 44 -5.11 3.03 -11.00
N LEU A 45 -5.35 1.80 -10.54
CA LEU A 45 -4.65 0.62 -11.04
C LEU A 45 -4.95 0.36 -12.53
N SER A 46 -3.95 -0.16 -13.25
CA SER A 46 -4.14 -0.68 -14.60
C SER A 46 -4.81 -2.08 -14.55
N PRO A 47 -5.23 -2.63 -15.70
CA PRO A 47 -5.68 -4.03 -15.76
C PRO A 47 -4.62 -5.02 -15.28
N LEU A 48 -3.34 -4.80 -15.63
CA LEU A 48 -2.23 -5.59 -15.11
C LEU A 48 -2.04 -5.38 -13.60
N GLY A 49 -2.16 -4.15 -13.11
CA GLY A 49 -2.14 -3.86 -11.68
C GLY A 49 -3.23 -4.62 -10.92
N SER A 50 -4.40 -4.78 -11.53
CA SER A 50 -5.51 -5.56 -10.97
C SER A 50 -5.20 -7.06 -10.88
N GLN A 51 -4.41 -7.62 -11.81
CA GLN A 51 -3.92 -9.00 -11.68
C GLN A 51 -2.87 -9.11 -10.56
N GLN A 52 -1.92 -8.16 -10.50
CA GLN A 52 -0.86 -8.16 -9.48
C GLN A 52 -1.42 -8.15 -8.05
N VAL A 53 -2.50 -7.38 -7.80
CA VAL A 53 -3.15 -7.39 -6.47
C VAL A 53 -3.84 -8.71 -6.16
N ARG A 54 -4.43 -9.39 -7.16
CA ARG A 54 -5.03 -10.73 -6.96
C ARG A 54 -3.97 -11.77 -6.61
N ASP A 55 -2.84 -11.74 -7.32
CA ASP A 55 -1.73 -12.66 -7.08
C ASP A 55 -1.15 -12.44 -5.68
N LEU A 56 -0.93 -11.17 -5.31
CA LEU A 56 -0.44 -10.81 -3.99
C LEU A 56 -1.45 -11.17 -2.88
N SER A 57 -2.74 -10.92 -3.09
CA SER A 57 -3.81 -11.33 -2.16
C SER A 57 -3.78 -12.84 -1.92
N SER A 58 -3.65 -13.62 -2.98
CA SER A 58 -3.58 -15.09 -2.89
C SER A 58 -2.35 -15.54 -2.10
N TYR A 59 -1.20 -14.88 -2.32
CA TYR A 59 0.03 -15.13 -1.59
C TYR A 59 -0.07 -14.79 -0.10
N VAL A 60 -0.57 -13.60 0.28
CA VAL A 60 -0.63 -13.19 1.70
C VAL A 60 -1.60 -14.04 2.52
N VAL A 61 -2.66 -14.54 1.88
CA VAL A 61 -3.61 -15.50 2.48
C VAL A 61 -2.95 -16.87 2.65
N SER A 62 -2.43 -17.45 1.56
CA SER A 62 -1.84 -18.80 1.59
C SER A 62 -0.58 -18.93 2.44
N SER A 63 0.20 -17.85 2.57
CA SER A 63 1.39 -17.80 3.44
C SER A 63 1.06 -17.63 4.93
N GLY A 64 -0.20 -17.32 5.27
CA GLY A 64 -0.60 -17.00 6.65
C GLY A 64 -0.03 -15.67 7.17
N ILE A 65 0.58 -14.84 6.32
CA ILE A 65 1.08 -13.51 6.68
C ILE A 65 -0.10 -12.62 7.10
N LEU A 66 -1.21 -12.69 6.37
CA LEU A 66 -2.39 -11.86 6.63
C LEU A 66 -2.87 -11.95 8.08
N ALA A 67 -2.91 -13.15 8.66
CA ALA A 67 -3.34 -13.38 10.04
C ALA A 67 -2.40 -12.75 11.10
N LYS A 68 -1.19 -12.34 10.70
CA LYS A 68 -0.19 -11.69 11.57
C LYS A 68 -0.19 -10.17 11.44
N ILE A 69 -0.87 -9.61 10.44
CA ILE A 69 -0.92 -8.17 10.21
C ILE A 69 -1.93 -7.56 11.17
N GLN A 70 -1.50 -6.55 11.93
CA GLN A 70 -2.35 -5.83 12.88
C GLN A 70 -2.90 -4.51 12.35
N LEU A 71 -2.23 -3.93 11.34
CA LEU A 71 -2.56 -2.64 10.74
C LEU A 71 -1.94 -2.57 9.33
N VAL A 72 -2.70 -2.03 8.38
CA VAL A 72 -2.19 -1.65 7.06
C VAL A 72 -2.22 -0.13 6.98
N VAL A 73 -1.06 0.48 6.71
CA VAL A 73 -0.96 1.93 6.48
C VAL A 73 -0.64 2.15 5.01
N THR A 74 -1.34 3.10 4.39
CA THR A 74 -1.18 3.39 2.96
C THR A 74 -1.14 4.89 2.70
N SER A 75 -0.55 5.29 1.57
CA SER A 75 -0.69 6.67 1.08
C SER A 75 -2.15 6.90 0.63
N PRO A 76 -2.63 8.15 0.63
CA PRO A 76 -4.00 8.45 0.20
C PRO A 76 -4.24 8.33 -1.30
N LEU A 77 -3.22 8.03 -2.11
CA LEU A 77 -3.37 7.87 -3.56
C LEU A 77 -4.28 6.69 -3.91
N SER A 78 -5.13 6.85 -4.91
CA SER A 78 -6.10 5.86 -5.38
C SER A 78 -5.44 4.50 -5.64
N ARG A 79 -4.32 4.47 -6.38
CA ARG A 79 -3.55 3.22 -6.59
C ARG A 79 -3.01 2.55 -5.32
N THR A 80 -2.64 3.32 -4.29
CA THR A 80 -2.11 2.77 -3.03
C THR A 80 -3.24 2.27 -2.14
N ILE A 81 -4.37 2.98 -2.09
CA ILE A 81 -5.59 2.53 -1.41
C ILE A 81 -6.15 1.29 -2.10
N GLU A 82 -6.33 1.31 -3.43
CA GLU A 82 -6.80 0.16 -4.18
C GLU A 82 -5.94 -1.08 -3.97
N THR A 83 -4.61 -0.92 -3.95
CA THR A 83 -3.70 -2.03 -3.63
C THR A 83 -3.93 -2.55 -2.22
N ALA A 84 -3.99 -1.66 -1.22
CA ALA A 84 -4.18 -2.03 0.17
C ALA A 84 -5.51 -2.78 0.38
N VAL A 85 -6.60 -2.24 -0.15
CA VAL A 85 -7.93 -2.83 0.01
C VAL A 85 -8.04 -4.15 -0.77
N LYS A 86 -7.59 -4.22 -2.02
CA LYS A 86 -7.72 -5.46 -2.81
C LYS A 86 -6.83 -6.61 -2.32
N VAL A 87 -5.76 -6.32 -1.56
CA VAL A 87 -4.84 -7.33 -1.01
C VAL A 87 -5.19 -7.70 0.44
N PHE A 88 -5.62 -6.71 1.24
CA PHE A 88 -5.77 -6.84 2.69
C PHE A 88 -7.19 -6.56 3.19
N ASP A 89 -8.20 -6.55 2.32
CA ASP A 89 -9.63 -6.53 2.69
C ASP A 89 -10.42 -7.56 1.85
N ARG A 90 -11.04 -8.52 2.53
CA ARG A 90 -11.83 -9.58 1.89
C ARG A 90 -13.12 -9.08 1.27
N LYS A 91 -13.72 -8.02 1.83
CA LYS A 91 -15.09 -7.62 1.50
C LYS A 91 -15.28 -7.33 0.02
N LEU A 92 -14.22 -6.84 -0.65
CA LEU A 92 -14.26 -6.52 -2.07
C LEU A 92 -13.83 -7.67 -2.99
N THR A 93 -13.25 -8.74 -2.46
CA THR A 93 -12.84 -9.91 -3.26
C THR A 93 -14.01 -10.84 -3.57
N SER A 94 -14.96 -10.96 -2.63
CA SER A 94 -16.14 -11.83 -2.74
C SER A 94 -17.18 -11.37 -3.77
N GLU A 95 -17.23 -10.08 -4.11
CA GLU A 95 -18.17 -9.56 -5.13
C GLU A 95 -17.77 -9.92 -6.57
N SER A 96 -16.55 -10.45 -6.77
CA SER A 96 -16.09 -10.92 -8.09
C SER A 96 -16.34 -12.41 -8.36
N VAL A 97 -16.99 -13.13 -7.42
CA VAL A 97 -17.29 -14.58 -7.52
C VAL A 97 -18.80 -14.87 -7.43
N GLN A 98 -19.66 -13.90 -7.76
CA GLN A 98 -21.08 -14.23 -8.01
C GLN A 98 -21.28 -14.70 -9.45
N ASN A 99 -20.82 -15.93 -9.72
CA ASN A 99 -21.29 -16.78 -10.81
C ASN A 99 -20.73 -18.20 -10.62
N SER A 100 -21.14 -18.89 -9.56
CA SER A 100 -21.19 -20.36 -9.44
C SER A 100 -21.94 -20.68 -8.15
N GLY A 101 -23.07 -21.36 -8.27
CA GLY A 101 -23.95 -21.70 -7.15
C GLY A 101 -23.31 -22.67 -6.15
N ASP A 102 -23.97 -22.73 -5.00
CA ASP A 102 -23.94 -23.80 -4.01
C ASP A 102 -22.56 -24.29 -3.57
N ASP A 103 -21.95 -23.55 -2.65
CA ASP A 103 -21.28 -24.09 -1.47
C ASP A 103 -20.90 -22.91 -0.57
N ALA A 104 -21.72 -22.65 0.45
CA ALA A 104 -21.38 -21.73 1.53
C ALA A 104 -20.26 -22.37 2.37
N ALA A 105 -19.04 -22.34 1.84
CA ALA A 105 -17.86 -22.82 2.53
C ALA A 105 -17.71 -22.06 3.85
N GLU A 106 -17.85 -22.81 4.94
CA GLU A 106 -17.59 -22.44 6.33
C GLU A 106 -16.49 -21.37 6.43
N MET A 107 -16.93 -20.21 6.90
CA MET A 107 -16.22 -18.94 6.88
C MET A 107 -15.00 -19.02 7.79
N SER A 108 -13.81 -19.17 7.20
CA SER A 108 -12.57 -19.03 7.96
C SER A 108 -12.54 -17.63 8.61
N ASP A 109 -12.45 -17.62 9.94
CA ASP A 109 -12.44 -16.47 10.86
C ASP A 109 -11.13 -15.66 10.74
N VAL A 110 -10.71 -15.40 9.50
CA VAL A 110 -9.53 -14.59 9.20
C VAL A 110 -9.90 -13.15 9.46
N ASN A 111 -9.42 -12.62 10.57
CA ASN A 111 -9.56 -11.21 10.92
C ASN A 111 -8.74 -10.35 9.94
N TYR A 112 -9.41 -9.44 9.23
CA TYR A 112 -8.74 -8.52 8.31
C TYR A 112 -8.27 -7.28 9.08
N PRO A 113 -7.03 -6.82 8.86
CA PRO A 113 -6.49 -5.69 9.60
C PRO A 113 -7.22 -4.38 9.22
N PRO A 114 -7.35 -3.42 10.14
CA PRO A 114 -7.78 -2.08 9.80
C PRO A 114 -6.82 -1.46 8.77
N ILE A 115 -7.37 -0.68 7.85
CA ILE A 115 -6.61 0.07 6.84
C ILE A 115 -6.68 1.56 7.18
N LEU A 116 -5.52 2.19 7.32
CA LEU A 116 -5.39 3.62 7.56
C LEU A 116 -4.68 4.29 6.38
N ALA A 117 -5.40 5.14 5.65
CA ALA A 117 -4.79 6.05 4.69
C ALA A 117 -4.28 7.28 5.44
N TYR A 118 -3.01 7.63 5.25
CA TYR A 118 -2.39 8.75 5.94
C TYR A 118 -1.46 9.53 5.03
N GLU A 119 -1.53 10.86 5.08
CA GLU A 119 -0.66 11.78 4.34
C GLU A 119 0.02 12.74 5.33
N LEU A 120 1.34 12.68 5.41
CA LEU A 120 2.18 13.78 5.88
C LEU A 120 2.89 14.30 4.63
N CYS A 121 2.73 15.59 4.32
CA CYS A 121 3.27 16.32 3.16
C CYS A 121 4.11 15.53 2.13
N ARG A 122 3.73 15.59 0.85
CA ARG A 122 4.53 15.10 -0.28
C ARG A 122 5.79 15.94 -0.46
N GLU A 123 6.76 15.74 0.40
CA GLU A 123 8.11 16.23 0.18
C GLU A 123 8.74 15.26 -0.83
N ARG A 124 8.79 15.67 -2.11
CA ARG A 124 9.59 14.95 -3.10
C ARG A 124 11.03 14.96 -2.57
N LEU A 125 11.50 13.83 -2.07
CA LEU A 125 12.93 13.61 -1.82
C LEU A 125 13.62 13.54 -3.19
N VAL A 126 13.85 14.69 -3.81
CA VAL A 126 14.80 14.80 -4.92
C VAL A 126 16.17 14.69 -4.26
N SER A 127 16.70 13.47 -4.16
CA SER A 127 18.11 13.28 -3.85
C SER A 127 18.92 13.67 -5.08
N THR A 128 19.05 14.96 -5.35
CA THR A 128 20.23 15.40 -6.10
C THR A 128 21.39 15.20 -5.14
N ILE A 129 22.14 14.12 -5.33
CA ILE A 129 23.46 13.99 -4.73
C ILE A 129 24.30 15.09 -5.38
N THR A 130 24.23 16.30 -4.81
CA THR A 130 25.27 17.30 -5.03
C THR A 130 26.25 17.11 -3.90
N GLU A 131 27.46 16.71 -4.23
CA GLU A 131 28.58 16.79 -3.32
C GLU A 131 28.83 18.26 -2.99
N SER A 132 28.23 18.77 -1.91
CA SER A 132 28.74 19.97 -1.26
C SER A 132 28.36 19.95 0.23
N PRO A 133 29.34 20.17 1.14
CA PRO A 133 29.07 20.32 2.55
C PRO A 133 28.68 21.78 2.81
N ILE A 134 27.63 21.99 3.63
CA ILE A 134 27.23 23.25 4.31
C ILE A 134 26.09 24.05 3.63
N GLY A 135 24.92 24.05 4.31
CA GLY A 135 23.88 25.11 4.40
C GLY A 135 23.09 25.40 3.12
N VAL A 136 21.76 25.50 3.09
CA VAL A 136 20.83 26.18 4.02
C VAL A 136 19.42 25.64 3.75
N TYR A 137 18.67 25.34 4.81
CA TYR A 137 17.24 25.06 4.73
C TYR A 137 16.50 26.37 4.48
N GLU A 138 16.05 26.61 3.26
CA GLU A 138 15.12 27.70 2.98
C GLU A 138 13.69 27.20 3.10
N LEU A 139 13.00 27.81 4.07
CA LEU A 139 11.68 27.51 4.56
C LEU A 139 10.59 27.67 3.48
N LEU A 140 9.70 26.68 3.41
CA LEU A 140 8.33 26.67 2.88
C LEU A 140 7.77 28.00 2.33
N PRO A 141 7.20 28.02 1.10
CA PRO A 141 6.09 28.92 0.81
C PRO A 141 4.80 28.37 1.44
N LYS A 142 4.46 28.97 2.59
CA LYS A 142 3.14 29.19 3.19
C LYS A 142 1.95 28.52 2.48
N LEU A 143 1.36 27.52 3.17
CA LEU A 143 -0.06 27.21 3.00
C LEU A 143 -0.90 28.45 3.32
N VAL A 144 -1.60 28.98 2.33
CA VAL A 144 -2.74 29.87 2.52
C VAL A 144 -3.97 29.08 2.11
N PHE A 145 -4.79 28.70 3.09
CA PHE A 145 -6.17 28.32 2.83
C PHE A 145 -7.00 29.61 2.81
N SER A 146 -7.73 29.83 1.71
CA SER A 146 -8.84 30.79 1.67
C SER A 146 -10.14 30.12 2.08
#